data_AF-A0A0S8AH19-F1
#
_entry.id   AF-A0A0S8AH19-F1
#
_cell.length_a   1.000
_cell.length_b   1.000
_cell.length_c   1.000
_cell.angle_alpha   90.00
_cell.angle_beta   90.00
_cell.angle_gamma   90.00
#
_symmetry.space_group_name_H-M   'P 1'
#
loop_
_entity.id
_entity.type
_entity.pdbx_description
1 polymer ?
#
loop_
_entity_poly.entity_id
_entity_poly.type
_entity_poly.pdbx_seq_one_letter_code
_entity_poly.pdbx_strand_id
1 'polypeptide(L)'
;MIHRILAPLNDNHLKELVRGSGAALIIKIAGLLLSYLFTLLITRMYGAGTMGVFALSITILTILSMLGRLGFDTALVRFVAEYASQNRMDLVREVYVKALRIVIPFCFFLSILLFFSSSFIAEKIFHKEHLSVYLKIISLAIIPMAIIFMNSESLRGLRKIKEHAFLHDVSILLFATVMLILSFLIVLDNHVPLIVYIIGIAGAAGFSIVLWFKRADISSSGNCNNLKSMNLLSVSLPMLLTSSLFLVMWWTDTIMLGIFRTEGEVGIYSVALKIATLASITLFSINTIAAPKFAEFYGKGDMK
;
A
#
# COMPACT_ATOMS: atom_id res chain seq x y z
N MET A 1 21.59 29.61 21.10
CA MET A 1 20.50 28.60 21.07
C MET A 1 20.19 28.12 19.66
N ILE A 2 20.02 29.02 18.68
CA ILE A 2 19.80 28.68 17.25
C ILE A 2 21.00 27.92 16.62
N HIS A 3 22.23 28.23 17.02
CA HIS A 3 23.45 27.57 16.51
C HIS A 3 23.59 26.09 16.90
N ARG A 4 22.97 25.65 18.01
CA ARG A 4 23.05 24.25 18.49
C ARG A 4 22.05 23.32 17.79
N ILE A 5 20.99 23.89 17.22
CA ILE A 5 20.00 23.19 16.36
C ILE A 5 20.50 23.09 14.92
N LEU A 6 21.39 24.00 14.49
CA LEU A 6 21.96 24.03 13.13
C LEU A 6 23.27 23.24 12.99
N ALA A 7 23.97 22.93 14.08
CA ALA A 7 25.18 22.10 14.05
C ALA A 7 25.00 20.70 13.40
N PRO A 8 23.85 19.99 13.52
CA PRO A 8 23.61 18.72 12.84
C PRO A 8 23.19 18.88 11.36
N LEU A 9 22.84 20.08 10.91
CA LEU A 9 22.38 20.34 9.53
C LEU A 9 23.53 20.42 8.51
N ASN A 10 24.78 20.32 8.97
CA ASN A 10 25.96 20.21 8.12
C ASN A 10 26.34 18.75 7.82
N ASP A 11 25.64 17.77 8.41
CA ASP A 11 25.79 16.36 8.09
C ASP A 11 24.94 16.05 6.84
N ASN A 12 25.60 15.67 5.75
CA ASN A 12 24.95 15.40 4.46
C ASN A 12 23.83 14.36 4.59
N HIS A 13 23.97 13.40 5.52
CA HIS A 13 22.94 12.40 5.82
C HIS A 13 21.68 13.02 6.41
N LEU A 14 21.82 13.98 7.32
CA LEU A 14 20.69 14.61 8.03
C LEU A 14 19.91 15.55 7.08
N LYS A 15 20.64 16.24 6.20
CA LYS A 15 20.04 17.07 5.13
C LYS A 15 19.28 16.24 4.09
N GLU A 16 19.83 15.09 3.68
CA GLU A 16 19.15 14.16 2.78
C GLU A 16 17.87 13.59 3.43
N LEU A 17 17.96 13.18 4.70
CA LEU A 17 16.82 12.67 5.47
C LEU A 17 15.69 13.70 5.58
N VAL A 18 16.01 14.95 5.96
CA VAL A 18 15.02 16.01 6.13
C VAL A 18 14.37 16.38 4.80
N ARG A 19 15.15 16.53 3.73
CA ARG A 19 14.62 16.88 2.40
C ARG A 19 13.80 15.74 1.78
N GLY A 20 14.24 14.50 1.97
CA GLY A 20 13.51 13.30 1.53
C GLY A 20 12.18 13.13 2.27
N SER A 21 12.21 13.30 3.59
CA SER A 21 11.03 13.16 4.46
C SER A 21 10.00 14.27 4.22
N GLY A 22 10.44 15.53 4.08
CA GLY A 22 9.54 16.64 3.77
C GLY A 22 8.84 16.47 2.43
N ALA A 23 9.56 16.02 1.39
CA ALA A 23 8.96 15.74 0.09
C ALA A 23 7.97 14.56 0.14
N ALA A 24 8.29 13.48 0.87
CA ALA A 24 7.37 12.37 1.05
C ALA A 24 6.10 12.78 1.82
N LEU A 25 6.22 13.69 2.79
CA LEU A 25 5.06 14.21 3.50
C LEU A 25 4.12 15.00 2.58
N ILE A 26 4.66 15.84 1.70
CA ILE A 26 3.86 16.56 0.68
C ILE A 26 3.16 15.56 -0.25
N ILE A 27 3.89 14.54 -0.72
CA ILE A 27 3.32 13.49 -1.58
C ILE A 27 2.20 12.73 -0.86
N LYS A 28 2.38 12.41 0.42
CA LYS A 28 1.37 11.73 1.23
C LYS A 28 0.12 12.58 1.41
N ILE A 29 0.27 13.88 1.67
CA ILE A 29 -0.87 14.82 1.73
C ILE A 29 -1.59 14.88 0.37
N ALA A 30 -0.85 14.96 -0.73
CA ALA A 30 -1.43 14.94 -2.07
C ALA A 30 -2.21 13.64 -2.34
N GLY A 31 -1.66 12.49 -1.95
CA GLY A 31 -2.32 11.18 -2.04
C GLY A 31 -3.59 11.11 -1.21
N LEU A 32 -3.56 11.66 0.00
CA LEU A 32 -4.75 11.78 0.85
C LEU A 32 -5.84 12.62 0.16
N LEU A 33 -5.51 13.84 -0.28
CA LEU A 33 -6.45 14.73 -0.97
C LEU A 33 -7.05 14.09 -2.22
N LEU A 34 -6.22 13.39 -3.00
CA LEU A 34 -6.65 12.65 -4.18
C LEU A 34 -7.58 11.48 -3.83
N SER A 35 -7.31 10.80 -2.72
CA SER A 35 -8.20 9.79 -2.16
C SER A 35 -9.56 10.38 -1.81
N TYR A 36 -9.60 11.56 -1.16
CA TYR A 36 -10.85 12.27 -0.87
C TYR A 36 -11.60 12.67 -2.13
N LEU A 37 -10.89 13.22 -3.12
CA LEU A 37 -11.47 13.57 -4.41
C LEU A 37 -12.09 12.34 -5.09
N PHE A 38 -11.37 11.23 -5.14
CA PHE A 38 -11.87 9.99 -5.74
C PHE A 38 -13.14 9.48 -5.03
N THR A 39 -13.15 9.48 -3.69
CA THR A 39 -14.35 9.11 -2.91
C THR A 39 -15.51 10.09 -3.14
N LEU A 40 -15.23 11.39 -3.21
CA LEU A 40 -16.25 12.40 -3.50
C LEU A 40 -16.87 12.19 -4.88
N LEU A 41 -16.07 11.89 -5.90
CA LEU A 41 -16.55 11.59 -7.25
C LEU A 41 -17.47 10.35 -7.23
N ILE A 42 -17.04 9.26 -6.60
CA ILE A 42 -17.86 8.03 -6.52
C ILE A 42 -19.19 8.32 -5.81
N THR A 43 -19.14 8.95 -4.64
CA THR A 43 -20.34 9.17 -3.81
C THR A 43 -21.32 10.16 -4.45
N ARG A 44 -20.83 11.20 -5.13
CA ARG A 44 -21.69 12.18 -5.81
C ARG A 44 -22.31 11.65 -7.09
N MET A 45 -21.58 10.83 -7.85
CA MET A 45 -22.01 10.40 -9.18
C MET A 45 -22.74 9.04 -9.16
N TYR A 46 -22.32 8.12 -8.29
CA TYR A 46 -22.82 6.74 -8.23
C TYR A 46 -23.55 6.41 -6.93
N GLY A 47 -23.48 7.30 -5.93
CA GLY A 47 -24.17 7.14 -4.65
C GLY A 47 -23.48 6.25 -3.63
N ALA A 48 -24.09 6.13 -2.46
CA ALA A 48 -23.52 5.44 -1.31
C ALA A 48 -23.45 3.91 -1.49
N GLY A 49 -24.41 3.29 -2.18
CA GLY A 49 -24.42 1.84 -2.43
C GLY A 49 -23.19 1.39 -3.23
N THR A 50 -22.91 2.07 -4.35
CA THR A 50 -21.73 1.81 -5.18
C THR A 50 -20.43 2.05 -4.41
N MET A 51 -20.38 3.10 -3.57
CA MET A 51 -19.24 3.33 -2.68
C MET A 51 -19.05 2.18 -1.68
N GLY A 52 -20.12 1.60 -1.15
CA GLY A 52 -20.06 0.45 -0.25
C GLY A 52 -19.53 -0.81 -0.94
N VAL A 53 -20.05 -1.14 -2.12
CA VAL A 53 -19.55 -2.26 -2.95
C VAL A 53 -18.07 -2.05 -3.28
N PHE A 54 -17.69 -0.83 -3.65
CA PHE A 54 -16.31 -0.46 -3.90
C PHE A 54 -15.43 -0.68 -2.65
N ALA A 55 -15.85 -0.15 -1.49
CA ALA A 55 -15.11 -0.29 -0.23
C ALA A 55 -14.91 -1.76 0.17
N LEU A 56 -15.94 -2.61 0.06
CA LEU A 56 -15.83 -4.05 0.32
C LEU A 56 -14.86 -4.73 -0.65
N SER A 57 -14.97 -4.41 -1.94
CA SER A 57 -14.11 -4.99 -2.97
C SER A 57 -12.64 -4.64 -2.74
N ILE A 58 -12.34 -3.37 -2.45
CA ILE A 58 -10.97 -2.93 -2.16
C ILE A 58 -10.46 -3.51 -0.84
N THR A 59 -11.31 -3.69 0.16
CA THR A 59 -10.94 -4.35 1.42
C THR A 59 -10.46 -5.78 1.17
N ILE A 60 -11.25 -6.58 0.44
CA ILE A 60 -10.91 -7.97 0.11
C ILE A 60 -9.64 -8.03 -0.74
N LEU A 61 -9.53 -7.15 -1.74
CA LEU A 61 -8.33 -7.04 -2.58
C LEU A 61 -7.08 -6.73 -1.76
N THR A 62 -7.16 -5.77 -0.84
CA THR A 62 -6.03 -5.37 0.01
C THR A 62 -5.58 -6.51 0.92
N ILE A 63 -6.53 -7.23 1.51
CA ILE A 63 -6.28 -8.41 2.35
C ILE A 63 -5.55 -9.49 1.56
N LEU A 64 -6.08 -9.86 0.39
CA LEU A 64 -5.50 -10.93 -0.42
C LEU A 64 -4.16 -10.55 -1.03
N SER A 65 -3.97 -9.30 -1.47
CA SER A 65 -2.68 -8.82 -1.96
C SER A 65 -1.64 -8.80 -0.84
N MET A 66 -2.03 -8.46 0.38
CA MET A 66 -1.16 -8.51 1.54
C MET A 66 -0.74 -9.93 1.91
N LEU A 67 -1.70 -10.86 2.01
CA LEU A 67 -1.39 -12.27 2.24
C LEU A 67 -0.54 -12.84 1.11
N GLY A 68 -0.84 -12.48 -0.13
CA GLY A 68 -0.11 -12.86 -1.33
C GLY A 68 1.37 -12.47 -1.32
N ARG A 69 1.70 -11.34 -0.69
CA ARG A 69 3.09 -10.87 -0.53
C ARG A 69 3.89 -11.67 0.50
N LEU A 70 3.27 -12.46 1.38
CA LEU A 70 3.94 -13.30 2.37
C LEU A 70 4.99 -12.57 3.23
N GLY A 71 4.82 -11.26 3.47
CA GLY A 71 5.76 -10.41 4.21
C GLY A 71 7.05 -10.07 3.46
N PHE A 72 7.14 -10.38 2.16
CA PHE A 72 8.31 -10.05 1.35
C PHE A 72 8.48 -8.56 1.10
N ASP A 73 7.40 -7.78 1.07
CA ASP A 73 7.47 -6.33 0.96
C ASP A 73 8.26 -5.71 2.12
N THR A 74 7.96 -6.12 3.35
CA THR A 74 8.68 -5.68 4.54
C THR A 74 10.10 -6.25 4.62
N ALA A 75 10.29 -7.53 4.26
CA ALA A 75 11.62 -8.14 4.20
C ALA A 75 12.53 -7.49 3.14
N LEU A 76 11.96 -7.07 2.00
CA LEU A 76 12.69 -6.40 0.92
C LEU A 76 13.28 -5.06 1.40
N VAL A 77 12.58 -4.28 2.22
CA VAL A 77 13.16 -3.05 2.80
C VAL A 77 14.48 -3.35 3.50
N ARG A 78 14.50 -4.40 4.33
CA ARG A 78 15.68 -4.81 5.09
C ARG A 78 16.81 -5.30 4.18
N PHE A 79 16.55 -6.32 3.35
CA PHE A 79 17.58 -6.93 2.51
C PHE A 79 18.13 -5.96 1.46
N VAL A 80 17.25 -5.14 0.85
CA VAL A 80 17.67 -4.14 -0.14
C VAL A 80 18.54 -3.07 0.52
N ALA A 81 18.16 -2.57 1.71
CA ALA A 81 18.97 -1.59 2.42
C ALA A 81 20.34 -2.15 2.85
N GLU A 82 20.37 -3.40 3.35
CA GLU A 82 21.58 -4.08 3.78
C GLU A 82 22.56 -4.26 2.60
N TYR A 83 22.12 -4.86 1.50
CA TYR A 83 23.01 -5.12 0.35
C TYR A 83 23.36 -3.86 -0.44
N ALA A 84 22.46 -2.89 -0.55
CA ALA A 84 22.78 -1.60 -1.18
C ALA A 84 23.84 -0.84 -0.39
N SER A 85 23.84 -0.91 0.95
CA SER A 85 24.88 -0.28 1.78
C SER A 85 26.28 -0.87 1.58
N GLN A 86 26.35 -2.13 1.11
CA GLN A 86 27.58 -2.84 0.80
C GLN A 86 27.99 -2.69 -0.68
N ASN A 87 27.27 -1.87 -1.47
CA ASN A 87 27.42 -1.76 -2.93
C ASN A 87 27.24 -3.11 -3.68
N ARG A 88 26.45 -4.03 -3.12
CA ARG A 88 26.18 -5.36 -3.69
C ARG A 88 24.83 -5.41 -4.42
N MET A 89 24.74 -4.70 -5.54
CA MET A 89 23.51 -4.63 -6.35
C MET A 89 23.14 -5.96 -7.01
N ASP A 90 24.11 -6.85 -7.18
CA ASP A 90 23.92 -8.26 -7.55
C ASP A 90 23.00 -8.99 -6.56
N LEU A 91 23.23 -8.80 -5.26
CA LEU A 91 22.42 -9.42 -4.20
C LEU A 91 21.05 -8.75 -4.07
N VAL A 92 20.96 -7.43 -4.28
CA VAL A 92 19.67 -6.71 -4.35
C VAL A 92 18.78 -7.30 -5.45
N ARG A 93 19.34 -7.50 -6.65
CA ARG A 93 18.67 -8.16 -7.77
C ARG A 93 18.26 -9.59 -7.41
N GLU A 94 19.18 -10.36 -6.84
CA GLU A 94 18.95 -11.76 -6.49
C GLU A 94 17.78 -11.93 -5.51
N VAL A 95 17.74 -11.13 -4.43
CA VAL A 95 16.64 -11.15 -3.46
C VAL A 95 15.33 -10.73 -4.10
N TYR A 96 15.33 -9.64 -4.87
CA TYR A 96 14.13 -9.15 -5.53
C TYR A 96 13.53 -10.18 -6.50
N VAL A 97 14.37 -10.80 -7.35
CA VAL A 97 13.93 -11.84 -8.29
C VAL A 97 13.44 -13.09 -7.56
N LYS A 98 14.11 -13.52 -6.49
CA LYS A 98 13.67 -14.67 -5.68
C LYS A 98 12.34 -14.40 -4.98
N ALA A 99 12.15 -13.19 -4.45
CA ALA A 99 10.88 -12.77 -3.87
C ALA A 99 9.76 -12.81 -4.92
N LEU A 100 9.97 -12.26 -6.12
CA LEU A 100 8.97 -12.31 -7.20
C LEU A 100 8.64 -13.74 -7.64
N ARG A 101 9.62 -14.65 -7.70
CA ARG A 101 9.39 -16.06 -8.04
C ARG A 101 8.51 -16.80 -7.02
N ILE A 102 8.43 -16.30 -5.79
CA ILE A 102 7.58 -16.87 -4.74
C ILE A 102 6.22 -16.15 -4.71
N VAL A 103 6.24 -14.82 -4.72
CA VAL A 103 5.04 -13.99 -4.59
C VAL A 103 4.13 -14.08 -5.81
N ILE A 104 4.65 -14.05 -7.03
CA ILE A 104 3.79 -14.06 -8.24
C ILE A 104 2.96 -15.35 -8.34
N PRO A 105 3.54 -16.57 -8.23
CA PRO A 105 2.74 -17.80 -8.25
C PRO A 105 1.72 -17.88 -7.12
N PHE A 106 2.07 -17.40 -5.92
CA PHE A 106 1.16 -17.43 -4.78
C PHE A 106 0.00 -16.43 -4.94
N CYS A 107 0.27 -15.20 -5.41
CA CYS A 107 -0.76 -14.23 -5.80
C CYS A 107 -1.63 -14.74 -6.95
N PHE A 108 -1.06 -15.46 -7.92
CA PHE A 108 -1.82 -16.09 -9.00
C PHE A 108 -2.75 -17.18 -8.47
N PHE A 109 -2.27 -18.02 -7.55
CA PHE A 109 -3.10 -18.99 -6.84
C PHE A 109 -4.25 -18.31 -6.09
N LEU A 110 -4.00 -17.23 -5.33
CA LEU A 110 -5.04 -16.48 -4.63
C LEU A 110 -6.03 -15.80 -5.59
N SER A 111 -5.57 -15.34 -6.75
CA SER A 111 -6.41 -14.76 -7.80
C SER A 111 -7.37 -15.80 -8.39
N ILE A 112 -6.87 -16.98 -8.74
CA ILE A 112 -7.69 -18.11 -9.18
C ILE A 112 -8.68 -18.50 -8.08
N LEU A 113 -8.20 -18.66 -6.85
CA LEU A 113 -9.03 -19.04 -5.71
C LEU A 113 -10.18 -18.04 -5.51
N LEU A 114 -9.90 -16.73 -5.53
CA LEU A 114 -10.94 -15.70 -5.41
C LEU A 114 -11.91 -15.72 -6.59
N PHE A 115 -11.41 -15.89 -7.82
CA PHE A 115 -12.24 -15.90 -9.01
C PHE A 115 -13.28 -17.03 -8.97
N PHE A 116 -12.87 -18.25 -8.61
CA PHE A 116 -13.77 -19.40 -8.53
C PHE A 116 -14.63 -19.40 -7.26
N SER A 117 -14.13 -18.88 -6.14
CA SER A 117 -14.91 -18.77 -4.89
C SER A 117 -15.79 -17.52 -4.82
N SER A 118 -15.72 -16.62 -5.80
CA SER A 118 -16.44 -15.33 -5.84
C SER A 118 -17.95 -15.47 -5.60
N SER A 119 -18.63 -16.39 -6.30
CA SER A 119 -20.06 -16.64 -6.11
C SER A 119 -20.37 -17.16 -4.71
N PHE A 120 -19.56 -18.10 -4.20
CA PHE A 120 -19.73 -18.62 -2.85
C PHE A 120 -19.58 -17.53 -1.78
N ILE A 121 -18.56 -16.68 -1.90
CA ILE A 121 -18.32 -15.57 -0.99
C ILE A 121 -19.48 -14.56 -1.05
N ALA A 122 -19.92 -14.19 -2.25
CA ALA A 122 -21.01 -13.24 -2.46
C ALA A 122 -22.34 -13.73 -1.85
N GLU A 123 -22.70 -15.00 -2.08
CA GLU A 123 -23.98 -15.56 -1.64
C GLU A 123 -23.99 -16.00 -0.18
N LYS A 124 -22.95 -16.72 0.27
CA LYS A 124 -22.95 -17.39 1.58
C LYS A 124 -22.35 -16.52 2.68
N ILE A 125 -21.41 -15.64 2.37
CA ILE A 125 -20.77 -14.78 3.37
C ILE A 125 -21.44 -13.42 3.41
N PHE A 126 -21.62 -12.78 2.25
CA PHE A 126 -22.14 -11.41 2.19
C PHE A 126 -23.64 -11.31 1.90
N HIS A 127 -24.31 -12.41 1.55
CA HIS A 127 -25.73 -12.45 1.19
C HIS A 127 -26.12 -11.44 0.08
N LYS A 128 -25.20 -11.22 -0.88
CA LYS A 128 -25.29 -10.20 -1.94
C LYS A 128 -24.81 -10.78 -3.27
N GLU A 129 -25.71 -11.37 -4.05
CA GLU A 129 -25.38 -12.07 -5.31
C GLU A 129 -24.61 -11.19 -6.31
N HIS A 130 -25.00 -9.92 -6.46
CA HIS A 130 -24.37 -8.99 -7.40
C HIS A 130 -22.88 -8.72 -7.07
N LEU A 131 -22.43 -8.97 -5.83
CA LEU A 131 -21.05 -8.79 -5.42
C LEU A 131 -20.09 -9.76 -6.14
N SER A 132 -20.59 -10.90 -6.62
CA SER A 132 -19.78 -11.92 -7.32
C SER A 132 -19.02 -11.33 -8.51
N VAL A 133 -19.66 -10.45 -9.29
CA VAL A 133 -19.01 -9.80 -10.44
C VAL A 133 -17.85 -8.92 -9.98
N TYR A 134 -18.05 -8.11 -8.94
CA TYR A 134 -17.00 -7.24 -8.39
C TYR A 134 -15.82 -8.04 -7.85
N LEU A 135 -16.07 -9.17 -7.16
CA LEU A 135 -15.04 -10.08 -6.66
C LEU A 135 -14.21 -10.72 -7.78
N LYS A 136 -14.86 -11.09 -8.90
CA LYS A 136 -14.17 -11.59 -10.10
C LYS A 136 -13.30 -10.52 -10.75
N ILE A 137 -13.76 -9.27 -10.79
CA ILE A 137 -13.00 -8.17 -11.38
C ILE A 137 -11.76 -7.87 -10.52
N ILE A 138 -11.89 -7.77 -9.19
CA ILE A 138 -10.73 -7.49 -8.31
C ILE A 138 -9.72 -8.65 -8.26
N SER A 139 -10.10 -9.90 -8.57
CA SER A 139 -9.14 -11.01 -8.53
C SER A 139 -7.98 -10.78 -9.50
N LEU A 140 -8.24 -10.10 -10.62
CA LEU A 140 -7.22 -9.72 -11.61
C LEU A 140 -6.24 -8.66 -11.07
N ALA A 141 -6.62 -7.91 -10.03
CA ALA A 141 -5.82 -6.82 -9.47
C ALA A 141 -4.84 -7.28 -8.37
N ILE A 142 -4.95 -8.52 -7.87
CA ILE A 142 -4.12 -9.02 -6.75
C ILE A 142 -2.63 -8.99 -7.10
N ILE A 143 -2.27 -9.50 -8.28
CA ILE A 143 -0.87 -9.55 -8.75
C ILE A 143 -0.29 -8.14 -8.98
N PRO A 144 -0.92 -7.26 -9.80
CA PRO A 144 -0.35 -5.93 -10.03
C PRO A 144 -0.28 -5.10 -8.75
N MET A 145 -1.23 -5.23 -7.82
CA MET A 145 -1.16 -4.57 -6.52
C MET A 145 0.04 -5.07 -5.70
N ALA A 146 0.28 -6.39 -5.67
CA ALA A 146 1.45 -6.95 -4.97
C ALA A 146 2.77 -6.42 -5.54
N ILE A 147 2.87 -6.29 -6.87
CA ILE A 147 4.05 -5.74 -7.55
C ILE A 147 4.30 -4.28 -7.14
N ILE A 148 3.26 -3.44 -7.09
CA ILE A 148 3.40 -2.02 -6.68
C ILE A 148 4.01 -1.94 -5.28
N PHE A 149 3.49 -2.71 -4.33
CA PHE A 149 3.99 -2.69 -2.95
C PHE A 149 5.43 -3.22 -2.85
N MET A 150 5.76 -4.33 -3.52
CA MET A 150 7.13 -4.86 -3.53
C MET A 150 8.12 -3.83 -4.10
N ASN A 151 7.76 -3.16 -5.20
CA ASN A 151 8.58 -2.11 -5.81
C ASN A 151 8.72 -0.89 -4.90
N SER A 152 7.60 -0.46 -4.31
CA SER A 152 7.57 0.70 -3.41
C SER A 152 8.46 0.49 -2.19
N GLU A 153 8.35 -0.66 -1.52
CA GLU A 153 9.17 -0.98 -0.34
C GLU A 153 10.63 -1.25 -0.72
N SER A 154 10.91 -1.82 -1.90
CA SER A 154 12.30 -1.96 -2.38
C SER A 154 12.96 -0.60 -2.64
N LEU A 155 12.22 0.36 -3.23
CA LEU A 155 12.69 1.74 -3.42
C LEU A 155 12.93 2.43 -2.07
N ARG A 156 12.10 2.16 -1.06
CA ARG A 156 12.33 2.62 0.31
C ARG A 156 13.65 2.05 0.86
N GLY A 157 13.94 0.77 0.63
CA GLY A 157 15.22 0.13 0.97
C GLY A 157 16.42 0.82 0.32
N LEU A 158 16.27 1.30 -0.93
CA LEU A 158 17.27 2.11 -1.64
C LEU A 158 17.34 3.60 -1.21
N ARG A 159 16.64 3.97 -0.13
CA ARG A 159 16.49 5.36 0.34
C ARG A 159 15.86 6.31 -0.70
N LYS A 160 15.14 5.78 -1.70
CA LYS A 160 14.36 6.57 -2.69
C LYS A 160 12.98 6.90 -2.13
N ILE A 161 12.98 7.68 -1.05
CA ILE A 161 11.80 7.96 -0.21
C ILE A 161 10.69 8.68 -0.99
N LYS A 162 11.03 9.54 -1.96
CA LYS A 162 10.04 10.25 -2.79
C LYS A 162 9.30 9.30 -3.73
N GLU A 163 10.04 8.42 -4.39
CA GLU A 163 9.52 7.42 -5.31
C GLU A 163 8.65 6.39 -4.57
N HIS A 164 9.08 5.95 -3.40
CA HIS A 164 8.28 5.13 -2.49
C HIS A 164 6.95 5.80 -2.13
N ALA A 165 6.99 7.04 -1.63
CA ALA A 165 5.78 7.79 -1.26
C ALA A 165 4.83 7.96 -2.46
N PHE A 166 5.37 8.22 -3.66
CA PHE A 166 4.55 8.38 -4.86
C PHE A 166 3.86 7.06 -5.25
N LEU A 167 4.59 5.94 -5.27
CA LEU A 167 4.01 4.64 -5.60
C LEU A 167 2.98 4.20 -4.55
N HIS A 168 3.29 4.37 -3.27
CA HIS A 168 2.44 3.93 -2.18
C HIS A 168 1.15 4.76 -2.04
N ASP A 169 1.27 6.10 -2.01
CA ASP A 169 0.17 6.98 -1.59
C ASP A 169 -0.58 7.65 -2.75
N VAL A 170 0.06 7.81 -3.92
CA VAL A 170 -0.47 8.64 -5.03
C VAL A 170 -0.80 7.83 -6.27
N SER A 171 0.07 6.91 -6.67
CA SER A 171 0.07 6.35 -8.03
C SER A 171 -1.26 5.73 -8.46
N ILE A 172 -1.79 4.79 -7.67
CA ILE A 172 -3.06 4.09 -7.98
C ILE A 172 -4.20 5.09 -8.10
N LEU A 173 -4.35 5.99 -7.12
CA LEU A 173 -5.43 6.96 -7.08
C LEU A 173 -5.32 8.01 -8.19
N LEU A 174 -4.10 8.37 -8.60
CA LEU A 174 -3.87 9.29 -9.71
C LEU A 174 -4.36 8.69 -11.02
N PHE A 175 -3.89 7.49 -11.35
CA PHE A 175 -4.35 6.81 -12.56
C PHE A 175 -5.85 6.52 -12.51
N ALA A 176 -6.38 6.05 -11.37
CA ALA A 176 -7.80 5.79 -11.19
C ALA A 176 -8.67 7.05 -11.34
N THR A 177 -8.26 8.17 -10.75
CA THR A 177 -9.01 9.44 -10.83
C THR A 177 -9.01 10.00 -12.24
N VAL A 178 -7.86 9.99 -12.93
CA VAL A 178 -7.78 10.42 -14.33
C VAL A 178 -8.70 9.56 -15.19
N MET A 179 -8.66 8.23 -15.03
CA MET A 179 -9.53 7.33 -15.80
C MET A 179 -11.01 7.48 -15.46
N LEU A 180 -11.35 7.76 -14.20
CA LEU A 180 -12.72 8.02 -13.78
C LEU A 180 -13.27 9.29 -14.46
N ILE A 181 -12.48 10.37 -14.49
CA ILE A 181 -12.87 11.63 -15.16
C ILE A 181 -13.04 11.41 -16.66
N LEU A 182 -12.15 10.64 -17.30
CA LEU A 182 -12.26 10.30 -18.72
C LEU A 182 -13.49 9.43 -19.02
N SER A 183 -13.81 8.47 -18.15
CA SER A 183 -14.97 7.58 -18.34
C SER A 183 -16.32 8.30 -18.26
N PHE A 184 -16.38 9.44 -17.55
CA PHE A 184 -17.60 10.22 -17.41
C PHE A 184 -18.16 10.70 -18.75
N LEU A 185 -17.30 10.88 -19.76
CA LEU A 185 -17.71 11.33 -21.09
C LEU A 185 -18.35 10.21 -21.94
N ILE A 186 -18.34 8.96 -21.47
CA ILE A 186 -18.64 7.78 -22.29
C ILE A 186 -19.75 6.91 -21.67
N VAL A 187 -19.63 6.53 -20.39
CA VAL A 187 -20.53 5.56 -19.74
C VAL A 187 -20.76 5.91 -18.28
N LEU A 188 -22.02 5.81 -17.82
CA LEU A 188 -22.39 5.91 -16.42
C LEU A 188 -22.98 4.57 -15.96
N ASP A 189 -22.15 3.73 -15.34
CA ASP A 189 -22.53 2.40 -14.84
C ASP A 189 -21.85 2.13 -13.48
N ASN A 190 -22.53 1.40 -12.58
CA ASN A 190 -22.06 1.18 -11.20
C ASN A 190 -20.77 0.35 -11.12
N HIS A 191 -20.39 -0.38 -12.17
CA HIS A 191 -19.11 -1.09 -12.24
C HIS A 191 -17.93 -0.18 -12.59
N VAL A 192 -18.19 0.99 -13.20
CA VAL A 192 -17.14 1.91 -13.70
C VAL A 192 -16.13 2.29 -12.62
N PRO A 193 -16.51 2.72 -11.40
CA PRO A 193 -15.55 3.07 -10.36
C PRO A 193 -14.55 1.97 -10.01
N LEU A 194 -15.00 0.72 -9.99
CA LEU A 194 -14.13 -0.40 -9.69
C LEU A 194 -13.21 -0.71 -10.88
N ILE A 195 -13.75 -0.72 -12.09
CA ILE A 195 -13.00 -1.00 -13.32
C ILE A 195 -11.88 0.04 -13.51
N VAL A 196 -12.17 1.33 -13.39
CA VAL A 196 -11.16 2.39 -13.52
C VAL A 196 -10.12 2.33 -12.41
N TYR A 197 -10.49 1.90 -11.21
CA TYR A 197 -9.53 1.68 -10.13
C TYR A 197 -8.56 0.54 -10.46
N ILE A 198 -9.05 -0.55 -11.04
CA ILE A 198 -8.22 -1.71 -11.44
C ILE A 198 -7.33 -1.38 -12.63
N ILE A 199 -7.84 -0.62 -13.60
CA ILE A 199 -7.01 -0.03 -14.67
C ILE A 199 -5.94 0.87 -14.05
N GLY A 200 -6.29 1.65 -13.03
CA GLY A 200 -5.36 2.47 -12.26
C GLY A 200 -4.27 1.65 -11.58
N ILE A 201 -4.63 0.51 -10.96
CA ILE A 201 -3.66 -0.45 -10.41
C ILE A 201 -2.76 -1.01 -11.51
N ALA A 202 -3.30 -1.42 -12.66
CA ALA A 202 -2.50 -1.96 -13.76
C ALA A 202 -1.50 -0.92 -14.29
N GLY A 203 -1.94 0.33 -14.48
CA GLY A 203 -1.10 1.45 -14.89
C GLY A 203 -0.01 1.78 -13.86
N ALA A 204 -0.38 1.84 -12.58
CA ALA A 204 0.56 2.02 -11.48
C ALA A 204 1.57 0.89 -11.36
N ALA A 205 1.16 -0.36 -11.60
CA ALA A 205 2.04 -1.52 -11.61
C ALA A 205 3.06 -1.43 -12.75
N GLY A 206 2.62 -1.14 -13.98
CA GLY A 206 3.52 -0.91 -15.11
C GLY A 206 4.52 0.22 -14.83
N PHE A 207 4.05 1.35 -14.30
CA PHE A 207 4.91 2.47 -13.91
C PHE A 207 5.90 2.08 -12.80
N SER A 208 5.47 1.31 -11.80
CA SER A 208 6.32 0.86 -10.69
C SER A 208 7.48 -0.02 -11.16
N ILE A 209 7.22 -0.90 -12.13
CA ILE A 209 8.23 -1.79 -12.73
C ILE A 209 9.30 -0.95 -13.43
N VAL A 210 8.88 -0.01 -14.28
CA VAL A 210 9.79 0.91 -14.99
C VAL A 210 10.62 1.73 -14.00
N LEU A 211 9.98 2.26 -12.95
CA LEU A 211 10.65 3.07 -11.95
C LEU A 211 11.67 2.26 -11.14
N TRP A 212 11.33 1.03 -10.75
CA TRP A 212 12.24 0.12 -10.05
C TRP A 212 13.48 -0.16 -10.88
N PHE A 213 13.33 -0.61 -12.12
CA PHE A 213 14.48 -0.92 -12.99
C PHE A 213 15.34 0.30 -13.30
N LYS A 214 14.73 1.49 -13.45
CA LYS A 214 15.48 2.74 -13.65
C LYS A 214 16.26 3.19 -12.42
N ARG A 215 15.76 2.93 -11.22
CA ARG A 215 16.37 3.42 -9.97
C ARG A 215 17.35 2.44 -9.32
N ALA A 216 17.14 1.15 -9.53
CA ALA A 216 17.96 0.13 -8.91
C ALA A 216 19.27 -0.14 -9.69
N ASP A 217 19.44 0.41 -10.91
CA ASP A 217 20.64 0.22 -11.75
C ASP A 217 21.07 -1.26 -11.88
N ILE A 218 20.06 -2.14 -11.95
CA ILE A 218 20.25 -3.59 -11.85
C ILE A 218 20.75 -4.22 -13.16
N SER A 219 20.67 -3.51 -14.30
CA SER A 219 20.87 -4.12 -15.63
C SER A 219 22.30 -4.62 -15.87
N SER A 220 23.29 -4.08 -15.15
CA SER A 220 24.71 -4.43 -15.27
C SER A 220 25.19 -5.48 -14.27
N SER A 221 24.35 -5.88 -13.30
CA SER A 221 24.76 -6.80 -12.22
C SER A 221 24.66 -8.26 -12.66
N GLY A 222 25.77 -9.00 -12.52
CA GLY A 222 25.84 -10.43 -12.86
C GLY A 222 24.90 -11.30 -12.02
N ASN A 223 24.56 -12.49 -12.51
CA ASN A 223 23.78 -13.46 -11.73
C ASN A 223 24.64 -14.02 -10.59
N CYS A 224 24.38 -13.60 -9.35
CA CYS A 224 24.76 -14.36 -8.17
C CYS A 224 23.62 -15.31 -7.78
N ASN A 225 23.96 -16.53 -7.39
CA ASN A 225 23.01 -17.51 -6.85
C ASN A 225 23.50 -18.00 -5.48
N ASN A 226 23.82 -17.05 -4.60
CA ASN A 226 24.42 -17.36 -3.30
C ASN A 226 23.39 -17.47 -2.18
N LEU A 227 22.19 -16.91 -2.35
CA LEU A 227 21.18 -16.84 -1.30
C LEU A 227 20.15 -17.97 -1.38
N LYS A 228 19.99 -18.79 -0.35
CA LYS A 228 18.94 -19.82 -0.34
C LYS A 228 17.56 -19.18 -0.11
N SER A 229 16.56 -19.55 -0.92
CA SER A 229 15.17 -19.06 -0.77
C SER A 229 14.58 -19.32 0.62
N MET A 230 15.00 -20.40 1.29
CA MET A 230 14.57 -20.73 2.64
C MET A 230 14.98 -19.66 3.68
N ASN A 231 16.16 -19.03 3.50
CA ASN A 231 16.63 -17.98 4.39
C ASN A 231 15.83 -16.68 4.23
N LEU A 232 15.25 -16.45 3.03
CA LEU A 232 14.37 -15.32 2.82
C LEU A 232 13.02 -15.57 3.50
N LEU A 233 12.47 -16.77 3.35
CA LEU A 233 11.17 -17.15 3.90
C LEU A 233 11.15 -17.11 5.44
N SER A 234 12.25 -17.50 6.09
CA SER A 234 12.37 -17.45 7.56
C SER A 234 12.35 -16.03 8.13
N VAL A 235 12.70 -15.01 7.33
CA VAL A 235 12.58 -13.60 7.70
C VAL A 235 11.22 -13.04 7.32
N SER A 236 10.70 -13.38 6.13
CA SER A 236 9.43 -12.83 5.64
C SER A 236 8.21 -13.36 6.41
N LEU A 237 8.17 -14.64 6.82
CA LEU A 237 7.01 -15.23 7.50
C LEU A 237 6.70 -14.58 8.87
N PRO A 238 7.68 -14.33 9.77
CA PRO A 238 7.43 -13.55 10.98
C PRO A 238 6.92 -12.13 10.70
N MET A 239 7.40 -11.49 9.63
CA MET A 239 6.94 -10.16 9.23
C MET A 239 5.51 -10.19 8.69
N LEU A 240 5.13 -11.26 8.00
CA LEU A 240 3.74 -11.50 7.60
C LEU A 240 2.82 -11.57 8.81
N LEU A 241 3.18 -12.34 9.85
CA LEU A 241 2.38 -12.45 11.08
C LEU A 241 2.18 -11.10 11.76
N THR A 242 3.25 -10.29 11.84
CA THR A 242 3.15 -8.95 12.42
C THR A 242 2.20 -8.08 11.60
N SER A 243 2.30 -8.16 10.28
CA SER A 243 1.49 -7.35 9.39
C SER A 243 0.02 -7.82 9.40
N SER A 244 -0.26 -9.12 9.47
CA SER A 244 -1.62 -9.66 9.49
C SER A 244 -2.40 -9.29 10.76
N LEU A 245 -1.71 -9.08 11.90
CA LEU A 245 -2.35 -8.56 13.11
C LEU A 245 -2.90 -7.14 12.89
N PHE A 246 -2.17 -6.28 12.16
CA PHE A 246 -2.70 -4.97 11.77
C PHE A 246 -3.90 -5.08 10.83
N LEU A 247 -3.91 -6.06 9.93
CA LEU A 247 -5.03 -6.28 9.01
C LEU A 247 -6.33 -6.59 9.75
N VAL A 248 -6.27 -7.42 10.80
CA VAL A 248 -7.45 -7.69 11.63
C VAL A 248 -7.95 -6.40 12.28
N MET A 249 -7.06 -5.55 12.79
CA MET A 249 -7.47 -4.29 13.42
C MET A 249 -8.10 -3.29 12.43
N TRP A 250 -7.61 -3.23 11.19
CA TRP A 250 -8.01 -2.19 10.24
C TRP A 250 -9.22 -2.52 9.37
N TRP A 251 -9.56 -3.80 9.19
CA TRP A 251 -10.55 -4.21 8.18
C TRP A 251 -11.72 -5.04 8.73
N THR A 252 -11.65 -5.48 10.00
CA THR A 252 -12.72 -6.27 10.62
C THR A 252 -14.04 -5.51 10.67
N ASP A 253 -14.00 -4.20 10.92
CA ASP A 253 -15.15 -3.30 10.92
C ASP A 253 -15.91 -3.30 9.59
N THR A 254 -15.17 -3.16 8.48
CA THR A 254 -15.72 -3.06 7.13
C THR A 254 -16.25 -4.40 6.66
N ILE A 255 -15.58 -5.51 7.00
CA ILE A 255 -16.07 -6.87 6.72
C ILE A 255 -17.35 -7.16 7.51
N MET A 256 -17.39 -6.86 8.81
CA MET A 256 -18.58 -7.06 9.63
C MET A 256 -19.76 -6.27 9.10
N LEU A 257 -19.57 -4.98 8.77
CA LEU A 257 -20.63 -4.19 8.13
C LEU A 257 -21.02 -4.76 6.76
N GLY A 258 -20.06 -5.28 5.99
CA GLY A 258 -20.34 -5.95 4.73
C GLY A 258 -21.29 -7.14 4.86
N ILE A 259 -21.14 -7.94 5.92
CA ILE A 259 -21.95 -9.13 6.22
C ILE A 259 -23.32 -8.75 6.79
N PHE A 260 -23.36 -7.83 7.75
CA PHE A 260 -24.56 -7.56 8.55
C PHE A 260 -25.38 -6.36 8.10
N ARG A 261 -24.85 -5.50 7.23
CA ARG A 261 -25.45 -4.22 6.83
C ARG A 261 -25.55 -4.06 5.32
N THR A 262 -26.40 -3.13 4.91
CA THR A 262 -26.61 -2.81 3.49
C THR A 262 -25.37 -2.14 2.89
N GLU A 263 -25.18 -2.21 1.55
CA GLU A 263 -24.02 -1.52 0.94
C GLU A 263 -24.06 -0.01 1.15
N GLY A 264 -25.24 0.59 1.20
CA GLY A 264 -25.39 2.02 1.50
C GLY A 264 -24.81 2.39 2.86
N GLU A 265 -25.10 1.60 3.90
CA GLU A 265 -24.53 1.79 5.24
C GLU A 265 -23.02 1.58 5.26
N VAL A 266 -22.50 0.58 4.56
CA VAL A 266 -21.05 0.36 4.39
C VAL A 266 -20.40 1.55 3.68
N GLY A 267 -21.06 2.09 2.66
CA GLY A 267 -20.60 3.28 1.93
C GLY A 267 -20.52 4.50 2.84
N ILE A 268 -21.58 4.78 3.60
CA ILE A 268 -21.60 5.87 4.59
C ILE A 268 -20.49 5.68 5.63
N TYR A 269 -20.36 4.46 6.17
CA TYR A 269 -19.30 4.14 7.11
C TYR A 269 -17.90 4.40 6.53
N SER A 270 -17.64 3.95 5.30
CA SER A 270 -16.34 4.13 4.66
C SER A 270 -15.96 5.61 4.48
N VAL A 271 -16.94 6.46 4.17
CA VAL A 271 -16.76 7.91 4.08
C VAL A 271 -16.53 8.53 5.45
N ALA A 272 -17.30 8.12 6.46
CA ALA A 272 -17.15 8.59 7.84
C ALA A 272 -15.78 8.21 8.42
N LEU A 273 -15.35 6.95 8.25
CA LEU A 273 -14.05 6.47 8.66
C LEU A 273 -12.93 7.26 7.97
N LYS A 274 -13.09 7.52 6.66
CA LYS A 274 -12.14 8.34 5.91
C LYS A 274 -12.01 9.72 6.54
N ILE A 275 -13.11 10.44 6.76
CA ILE A 275 -13.10 11.76 7.43
C ILE A 275 -12.46 11.67 8.82
N ALA A 276 -12.76 10.63 9.59
CA ALA A 276 -12.20 10.41 10.92
C ALA A 276 -10.67 10.26 10.91
N THR A 277 -10.06 9.77 9.82
CA THR A 277 -8.60 9.69 9.70
C THR A 277 -7.90 11.06 9.78
N LEU A 278 -8.61 12.17 9.51
CA LEU A 278 -8.05 13.51 9.69
C LEU A 278 -7.79 13.83 11.17
N ALA A 279 -8.57 13.26 12.09
CA ALA A 279 -8.32 13.42 13.52
C ALA A 279 -6.96 12.84 13.94
N SER A 280 -6.47 11.82 13.22
CA SER A 280 -5.14 11.24 13.44
C SER A 280 -4.00 12.22 13.18
N ILE A 281 -4.22 13.30 12.41
CA ILE A 281 -3.22 14.35 12.18
C ILE A 281 -2.88 15.06 13.49
N THR A 282 -3.88 15.33 14.33
CA THR A 282 -3.67 15.93 15.66
C THR A 282 -2.88 14.98 16.55
N LEU A 283 -3.24 13.69 16.57
CA LEU A 283 -2.51 12.66 17.32
C LEU A 283 -1.04 12.58 16.88
N PHE A 284 -0.80 12.58 15.57
CA PHE A 284 0.55 12.58 15.02
C PHE A 284 1.37 13.81 15.43
N SER A 285 0.73 14.99 15.46
CA SER A 285 1.37 16.25 15.86
C SER A 285 1.78 16.22 17.32
N ILE A 286 0.90 15.73 18.21
CA ILE A 286 1.20 15.56 19.63
C ILE A 286 2.35 14.56 19.81
N ASN A 287 2.30 13.40 19.15
CA ASN A 287 3.33 12.37 19.26
C ASN A 287 4.71 12.84 18.80
N THR A 288 4.77 13.72 17.79
CA THR A 288 6.02 14.29 17.28
C THR A 288 6.74 15.16 18.34
N ILE A 289 5.98 15.79 19.24
CA ILE A 289 6.52 16.62 20.34
C ILE A 289 6.73 15.78 21.60
N ALA A 290 5.78 14.89 21.90
CA ALA A 290 5.77 14.09 23.12
C ALA A 290 6.89 13.04 23.13
N ALA A 291 7.13 12.34 22.01
CA ALA A 291 8.13 11.27 21.96
C ALA A 291 9.56 11.75 22.30
N PRO A 292 10.09 12.86 21.74
CA PRO A 292 11.37 13.41 22.17
C PRO A 292 11.40 13.83 23.64
N LYS A 293 10.30 14.43 24.15
CA LYS A 293 10.22 14.83 25.56
C LYS A 293 10.25 13.64 26.50
N PHE A 294 9.55 12.56 26.17
CA PHE A 294 9.60 11.33 26.96
C PHE A 294 11.00 10.71 26.96
N ALA A 295 11.69 10.70 25.81
CA ALA A 295 13.07 10.24 25.74
C ALA A 295 14.02 11.12 26.57
N GLU A 296 13.82 12.44 26.54
CA GLU A 296 14.59 13.40 27.35
C GLU A 296 14.37 13.19 28.86
N PHE A 297 13.12 13.08 29.31
CA PHE A 297 12.77 12.83 30.70
C PHE A 297 13.31 11.48 31.19
N TYR A 298 13.18 10.43 30.38
CA TYR A 298 13.76 9.12 30.67
C TYR A 298 15.29 9.19 30.80
N GLY A 299 15.98 9.87 29.87
CA GLY A 299 17.44 10.04 29.93
C GLY A 299 17.92 10.87 31.12
N LYS A 300 17.08 11.78 31.63
CA LYS A 300 17.34 12.57 32.85
C LYS A 300 16.96 11.84 34.15
N GLY A 301 16.37 10.64 34.06
CA GLY A 301 15.85 9.91 35.22
C GLY A 301 14.62 10.58 35.85
N ASP A 302 13.98 11.51 35.14
CA ASP A 302 12.86 12.32 35.63
C ASP A 302 11.54 11.68 35.20
N MET A 303 11.20 10.56 35.85
CA MET A 303 10.01 9.74 35.51
C MET A 303 8.79 10.01 36.42
N LYS A 304 8.73 11.18 37.07
CA LYS A 304 7.59 11.57 37.92
C LYS A 304 6.56 12.41 37.19
#